data_AF-A0A0B1T1I2-F1
#
_entry.id   AF-A0A0B1T1I2-F1
#
_cell.length_a   1.000
_cell.length_b   1.000
_cell.length_c   1.000
_cell.angle_alpha   90.00
_cell.angle_beta   90.00
_cell.angle_gamma   90.00
#
_symmetry.space_group_name_H-M   'P 1'
#
loop_
_entity.id
_entity.type
_entity.pdbx_description
1 polymer ?
#
loop_
_entity_poly.entity_id
_entity_poly.type
_entity_poly.pdbx_seq_one_letter_code
_entity_poly.pdbx_strand_id
1 'polypeptide(L)'
;MDATLLCFRSYHPQTMNETFRILSGAALFLTTVISLALNFMLGYVVYSTSVFEDFFRWHVVSLVCSDLVYLLGNCTTLIPSSLFNIYIRDPLNSIVTLPNLLGYNALLFTTTFIAADRFLFFFYRKEIINFAKKPLKGRREC
;
A
#
# COMPACT_ATOMS: atom_id res chain seq x y z
N MET A 1 44.56 -0.57 0.81
CA MET A 1 43.25 -1.13 1.22
C MET A 1 42.95 -0.55 2.60
N ASP A 2 42.04 0.41 2.64
CA ASP A 2 41.93 1.37 3.74
C ASP A 2 41.33 0.74 5.01
N ALA A 3 41.99 0.99 6.15
CA ALA A 3 41.60 0.48 7.47
C ALA A 3 40.14 0.84 7.85
N THR A 4 39.63 1.94 7.31
CA THR A 4 38.22 2.38 7.43
C THR A 4 37.24 1.39 6.81
N LEU A 5 37.58 0.81 5.66
CA LEU A 5 36.72 -0.15 4.94
C LEU A 5 36.69 -1.50 5.65
N LEU A 6 37.81 -1.90 6.27
CA LEU A 6 37.89 -3.07 7.14
C LEU A 6 37.09 -2.89 8.44
N CYS A 7 37.15 -1.71 9.07
CA CYS A 7 36.39 -1.39 10.28
C CYS A 7 34.88 -1.31 10.02
N PHE A 8 34.48 -0.74 8.87
CA PHE A 8 33.07 -0.73 8.45
C PHE A 8 32.55 -2.16 8.21
N ARG A 9 33.37 -3.03 7.60
CA ARG A 9 33.03 -4.43 7.35
C ARG A 9 32.98 -5.28 8.63
N SER A 10 33.76 -4.94 9.66
CA SER A 10 33.72 -5.64 10.95
C SER A 10 32.49 -5.28 11.78
N TYR A 11 31.99 -4.04 11.65
CA TYR A 11 30.77 -3.59 12.32
C TYR A 11 29.48 -3.97 11.57
N HIS A 12 29.56 -4.17 10.24
CA HIS A 12 28.46 -4.63 9.41
C HIS A 12 28.76 -6.03 8.86
N PRO A 13 28.49 -7.11 9.63
CA PRO A 13 28.65 -8.45 9.13
C PRO A 13 27.80 -8.64 7.86
N GLN A 14 28.46 -9.02 6.77
CA GLN A 14 27.83 -9.10 5.44
C GLN A 14 26.83 -10.26 5.29
N THR A 15 26.73 -11.11 6.30
CA THR A 15 25.93 -12.33 6.28
C THR A 15 24.94 -12.29 7.44
N MET A 16 23.66 -12.11 7.12
CA MET A 16 22.59 -12.38 8.09
C MET A 16 22.65 -13.84 8.52
N ASN A 17 22.28 -14.08 9.79
CA ASN A 17 22.13 -15.43 10.32
C ASN A 17 21.16 -16.23 9.45
N GLU A 18 21.55 -17.42 9.00
CA GLU A 18 20.81 -18.19 7.98
C GLU A 18 19.37 -18.50 8.43
N THR A 19 19.19 -18.84 9.70
CA THR A 19 17.87 -19.10 10.30
C THR A 19 16.96 -17.88 10.22
N PHE A 20 17.50 -16.69 10.49
CA PHE A 20 16.73 -15.45 10.43
C PHE A 20 16.35 -15.11 8.99
N ARG A 21 17.25 -15.34 8.04
CA ARG A 21 17.01 -15.14 6.61
C ARG A 21 15.88 -16.04 6.09
N ILE A 22 15.93 -17.33 6.44
CA ILE A 22 14.90 -18.30 6.03
C ILE A 22 13.56 -17.99 6.69
N LEU A 23 13.54 -17.68 7.99
CA LEU A 23 12.31 -17.38 8.71
C LEU A 23 11.62 -16.12 8.18
N SER A 24 12.38 -15.04 7.98
CA SER A 24 11.86 -13.80 7.40
C SER A 24 11.36 -13.99 5.97
N GLY A 25 12.10 -14.74 5.16
CA GLY A 25 11.70 -15.07 3.80
C GLY A 25 10.44 -15.95 3.73
N ALA A 26 10.31 -16.95 4.60
CA ALA A 26 9.11 -17.78 4.68
C ALA A 26 7.87 -16.97 5.13
N ALA A 27 8.05 -16.08 6.11
CA ALA A 27 6.99 -15.17 6.54
C ALA A 27 6.56 -14.24 5.40
N LEU A 28 7.52 -13.63 4.68
CA LEU A 28 7.26 -12.78 3.52
C LEU A 28 6.54 -13.52 2.39
N PHE A 29 6.93 -14.76 2.13
CA PHE A 29 6.26 -15.59 1.13
C PHE A 29 4.81 -15.87 1.51
N LEU A 30 4.57 -16.30 2.75
CA LEU A 30 3.22 -16.59 3.24
C LEU A 30 2.32 -15.35 3.19
N THR A 31 2.81 -14.21 3.68
CA THR A 31 2.05 -12.95 3.64
C THR A 31 1.77 -12.51 2.20
N THR A 32 2.74 -12.65 1.30
CA THR A 32 2.54 -12.32 -0.12
C THR A 32 1.47 -13.18 -0.78
N VAL A 33 1.44 -14.49 -0.51
CA VAL A 33 0.41 -15.40 -1.04
C VAL A 33 -0.97 -15.04 -0.52
N ILE A 34 -1.10 -14.80 0.79
CA ILE A 34 -2.37 -14.40 1.41
C ILE A 34 -2.84 -13.05 0.83
N SER A 35 -1.94 -12.06 0.73
CA SER A 35 -2.27 -10.75 0.18
C SER A 35 -2.72 -10.84 -1.28
N LEU A 36 -2.06 -11.64 -2.12
CA LEU A 36 -2.49 -11.86 -3.50
C LEU A 36 -3.91 -12.45 -3.55
N ALA A 37 -4.19 -13.46 -2.74
CA ALA A 37 -5.52 -14.08 -2.69
C ALA A 37 -6.61 -13.09 -2.25
N LEU A 38 -6.35 -12.31 -1.20
CA LEU A 38 -7.29 -11.32 -0.69
C LEU A 38 -7.54 -10.18 -1.70
N ASN A 39 -6.51 -9.69 -2.38
CA ASN A 39 -6.67 -8.64 -3.39
C ASN A 39 -7.41 -9.13 -4.63
N PHE A 40 -7.18 -10.39 -5.04
CA PHE A 40 -7.92 -10.98 -6.13
C PHE A 40 -9.41 -11.15 -5.76
N MET A 41 -9.70 -11.63 -4.55
CA MET A 41 -11.08 -11.71 -4.04
C MET A 41 -11.74 -10.33 -3.97
N LEU A 42 -11.03 -9.31 -3.46
CA LEU A 42 -11.54 -7.95 -3.39
C LEU A 42 -11.82 -7.38 -4.79
N GLY A 43 -10.89 -7.55 -5.73
CA GLY A 43 -11.08 -7.15 -7.13
C GLY A 43 -12.27 -7.85 -7.78
N TYR A 44 -12.44 -9.15 -7.52
CA TYR A 44 -13.59 -9.91 -8.00
C TYR A 44 -14.92 -9.38 -7.42
N VAL A 45 -14.98 -9.08 -6.13
CA VAL A 45 -16.18 -8.51 -5.48
C VAL A 45 -16.51 -7.14 -6.07
N VAL A 46 -15.50 -6.30 -6.29
CA VAL A 46 -15.66 -4.96 -6.89
C VAL A 46 -16.19 -5.04 -8.33
N TYR A 47 -15.76 -6.05 -9.09
CA TYR A 47 -16.22 -6.27 -10.46
C TYR A 47 -17.62 -6.90 -10.52
N SER A 48 -17.90 -7.87 -9.66
CA SER A 48 -19.14 -8.67 -9.71
C SER A 48 -20.33 -8.01 -9.01
N THR A 49 -20.10 -7.09 -8.07
CA THR A 49 -21.16 -6.52 -7.26
C THR A 49 -21.28 -5.01 -7.43
N SER A 50 -22.53 -4.52 -7.48
CA SER A 50 -22.83 -3.08 -7.44
C SER A 50 -22.99 -2.56 -6.00
N VAL A 51 -22.35 -3.21 -5.02
CA VAL A 51 -22.46 -2.86 -3.60
C VAL A 51 -21.79 -1.52 -3.31
N PHE A 52 -20.78 -1.14 -4.09
CA PHE A 52 -20.03 0.10 -3.92
C PHE A 52 -20.62 1.23 -4.75
N GLU A 53 -20.71 2.41 -4.13
CA GLU A 53 -20.97 3.69 -4.83
C GLU A 53 -19.91 3.90 -5.93
N ASP A 54 -20.31 4.44 -7.09
CA ASP A 54 -19.44 4.51 -8.27
C ASP A 54 -18.10 5.20 -8.03
N PHE A 55 -18.06 6.30 -7.28
CA PHE A 55 -16.81 7.01 -6.93
C PHE A 55 -15.93 6.19 -5.99
N PHE A 56 -16.54 5.58 -4.97
CA PHE A 56 -15.81 4.75 -4.02
C PHE A 56 -15.24 3.49 -4.69
N ARG A 57 -15.96 2.93 -5.67
CA ARG A 57 -15.51 1.78 -6.45
C ARG A 57 -14.15 2.02 -7.10
N TRP A 58 -13.94 3.19 -7.68
CA TRP A 58 -12.65 3.55 -8.30
C TRP A 58 -11.50 3.63 -7.29
N HIS A 59 -11.77 4.09 -6.07
CA HIS A 59 -10.77 4.05 -5.00
C HIS A 59 -10.39 2.61 -4.62
N VAL A 60 -11.35 1.70 -4.56
CA VAL A 60 -11.07 0.28 -4.28
C VAL A 60 -10.29 -0.38 -5.42
N VAL A 61 -10.62 -0.07 -6.68
CA VAL A 61 -9.82 -0.54 -7.84
C VAL A 61 -8.38 -0.03 -7.75
N SER A 62 -8.19 1.25 -7.42
CA SER A 62 -6.85 1.84 -7.22
C SER A 62 -6.08 1.16 -6.09
N LEU A 63 -6.75 0.80 -4.98
CA LEU A 63 -6.13 0.04 -3.88
C LEU A 63 -5.64 -1.33 -4.35
N VAL A 64 -6.50 -2.10 -5.03
CA VAL A 64 -6.15 -3.44 -5.53
C VAL A 64 -4.98 -3.35 -6.52
N CYS A 65 -5.02 -2.41 -7.47
CA CYS A 65 -3.93 -2.22 -8.42
C CYS A 65 -2.62 -1.83 -7.72
N SER A 66 -2.66 -0.91 -6.75
CA SER A 66 -1.48 -0.47 -6.01
C SER A 66 -0.84 -1.62 -5.23
N ASP A 67 -1.66 -2.45 -4.59
CA ASP A 67 -1.15 -3.59 -3.81
C ASP A 67 -0.58 -4.70 -4.71
N LEU A 68 -1.20 -4.97 -5.88
CA LEU A 68 -0.63 -5.90 -6.85
C LEU A 68 0.75 -5.43 -7.37
N VAL A 69 0.93 -4.13 -7.61
CA VAL A 69 2.22 -3.54 -8.00
C VAL A 69 3.25 -3.65 -6.87
N TYR A 70 2.83 -3.41 -5.63
CA TYR A 70 3.69 -3.60 -4.46
C TYR A 70 4.15 -5.06 -4.31
N LEU A 71 3.21 -6.01 -4.41
CA LEU A 71 3.48 -7.45 -4.31
C LEU A 71 4.40 -7.96 -5.41
N LEU A 72 4.38 -7.34 -6.60
CA LEU A 72 5.36 -7.63 -7.67
C LEU A 72 6.79 -7.40 -7.19
N GLY A 73 7.02 -6.33 -6.42
CA GLY A 73 8.31 -6.06 -5.78
C GLY A 73 8.74 -7.18 -4.82
N ASN A 74 7.80 -7.67 -4.00
CA ASN A 74 8.08 -8.79 -3.09
C ASN A 74 8.49 -10.06 -3.85
N CYS A 75 7.77 -10.40 -4.92
CA CYS A 75 8.03 -11.58 -5.74
C CYS A 75 9.35 -11.50 -6.52
N THR A 76 9.75 -10.30 -6.97
CA THR A 76 10.93 -10.12 -7.83
C THR A 76 12.21 -9.85 -7.04
N THR A 77 12.13 -9.31 -5.82
CA THR A 77 13.31 -8.89 -5.06
C THR A 77 13.38 -9.48 -3.66
N LEU A 78 12.40 -9.20 -2.79
CA LEU A 78 12.47 -9.58 -1.37
C LEU A 78 12.45 -11.10 -1.18
N ILE A 79 11.58 -11.83 -1.88
CA ILE A 79 11.49 -13.29 -1.78
C ILE A 79 12.75 -13.96 -2.35
N PRO A 80 13.21 -13.65 -3.58
CA PRO A 80 14.48 -14.18 -4.12
C PRO A 80 15.69 -13.92 -3.23
N SER A 81 15.82 -12.71 -2.68
CA SER A 81 16.96 -12.33 -1.85
C SER A 81 16.93 -12.97 -0.46
N SER A 82 15.75 -13.09 0.17
CA SER A 82 15.62 -13.70 1.50
C SER A 82 15.62 -15.23 1.46
N LEU A 83 14.77 -15.88 0.66
CA LEU A 83 14.65 -17.35 0.65
C LEU A 83 15.79 -18.03 -0.09
N PHE A 84 16.20 -17.48 -1.23
CA PHE A 84 17.13 -18.16 -2.15
C PHE A 84 18.53 -17.55 -2.15
N ASN A 85 18.76 -16.51 -1.32
CA ASN A 85 20.04 -15.79 -1.26
C ASN A 85 20.50 -15.25 -2.62
N ILE A 86 19.53 -14.90 -3.49
CA ILE A 86 19.83 -14.36 -4.82
C ILE A 86 20.21 -12.90 -4.68
N TYR A 87 21.45 -12.58 -5.04
CA TYR A 87 21.96 -11.22 -5.07
C TYR A 87 21.75 -10.62 -6.46
N ILE A 88 20.89 -9.59 -6.54
CA ILE A 88 20.69 -8.80 -7.74
C ILE A 88 21.65 -7.62 -7.68
N ARG A 89 22.53 -7.49 -8.68
CA ARG A 89 23.51 -6.41 -8.73
C ARG A 89 22.87 -5.11 -9.24
N ASP A 90 23.38 -3.98 -8.77
CA ASP A 90 23.05 -2.68 -9.37
C ASP A 90 23.52 -2.63 -10.84
N PRO A 91 22.80 -1.93 -11.73
CA PRO A 91 21.62 -1.09 -11.49
C PRO A 91 20.28 -1.84 -11.53
N LEU A 92 20.29 -3.14 -11.87
CA LEU A 92 19.05 -3.92 -12.03
C LEU A 92 18.25 -3.98 -10.73
N ASN A 93 18.93 -4.10 -9.59
CA ASN A 93 18.30 -4.07 -8.27
C ASN A 93 17.42 -2.83 -8.06
N SER A 94 17.88 -1.64 -8.45
CA SER A 94 17.08 -0.41 -8.36
C SER A 94 15.85 -0.42 -9.27
N ILE A 95 15.94 -1.04 -10.43
CA ILE A 95 14.83 -1.15 -11.38
C ILE A 95 13.78 -2.14 -10.85
N VAL A 96 14.20 -3.32 -10.39
CA VAL A 96 13.28 -4.36 -9.91
C VAL A 96 12.67 -4.04 -8.54
N THR A 97 13.26 -3.13 -7.77
CA THR A 97 12.68 -2.62 -6.51
C THR A 97 11.71 -1.45 -6.72
N LEU A 98 11.69 -0.84 -7.91
CA LEU A 98 10.82 0.30 -8.22
C LEU A 98 9.32 0.01 -8.01
N PRO A 99 8.77 -1.17 -8.40
CA PRO A 99 7.38 -1.50 -8.12
C PRO A 99 7.02 -1.45 -6.63
N ASN A 100 7.97 -1.83 -5.76
CA ASN A 100 7.77 -1.80 -4.32
C ASN A 100 7.57 -0.35 -3.82
N LEU A 101 8.40 0.58 -4.31
CA LEU A 101 8.29 1.99 -3.96
C LEU A 101 7.02 2.63 -4.54
N LEU A 102 6.72 2.37 -5.82
CA LEU A 102 5.54 2.94 -6.49
C LEU A 102 4.24 2.41 -5.89
N GLY A 103 4.15 1.09 -5.67
CA GLY A 103 2.99 0.46 -5.07
C GLY A 103 2.72 0.97 -3.65
N TYR A 104 3.76 1.10 -2.82
CA TYR A 104 3.63 1.65 -1.47
C TYR A 104 3.13 3.10 -1.46
N ASN A 105 3.73 3.96 -2.31
CA ASN A 105 3.29 5.35 -2.41
C ASN A 105 1.86 5.46 -2.96
N ALA A 106 1.50 4.68 -3.97
CA ALA A 106 0.16 4.66 -4.53
C ALA A 106 -0.89 4.21 -3.49
N LEU A 107 -0.55 3.24 -2.63
CA LEU A 107 -1.39 2.79 -1.54
C LEU A 107 -1.59 3.88 -0.47
N LEU A 108 -0.52 4.60 -0.09
CA LEU A 108 -0.58 5.74 0.82
C LEU A 108 -1.44 6.89 0.26
N PHE A 109 -1.25 7.25 -1.01
CA PHE A 109 -2.05 8.29 -1.64
C PHE A 109 -3.51 7.87 -1.73
N THR A 110 -3.79 6.65 -2.18
CA THR A 110 -5.17 6.15 -2.34
C THR A 110 -5.91 6.13 -1.00
N THR A 111 -5.28 5.61 0.06
CA THR A 111 -5.88 5.59 1.41
C THR A 111 -6.09 7.00 1.96
N THR A 112 -5.15 7.92 1.72
CA THR A 112 -5.29 9.33 2.09
C THR A 112 -6.45 10.01 1.37
N PHE A 113 -6.60 9.76 0.06
CA PHE A 113 -7.72 10.29 -0.72
C PHE A 113 -9.06 9.73 -0.25
N ILE A 114 -9.15 8.43 0.07
CA ILE A 114 -10.36 7.84 0.67
C ILE A 114 -10.70 8.53 1.99
N ALA A 115 -9.71 8.74 2.86
CA ALA A 115 -9.93 9.40 4.15
C ALA A 115 -10.41 10.85 3.96
N ALA A 116 -9.80 11.59 3.02
CA ALA A 116 -10.21 12.94 2.67
C ALA A 116 -11.63 12.99 2.10
N ASP A 117 -11.97 12.10 1.16
CA ASP A 117 -13.32 12.01 0.59
C ASP A 117 -14.39 11.78 1.67
N ARG A 118 -14.14 10.81 2.57
CA ARG A 118 -15.06 10.51 3.67
C ARG A 118 -15.12 11.64 4.71
N PHE A 119 -14.03 12.36 4.95
CA PHE A 119 -14.01 13.54 5.80
C PHE A 119 -14.86 14.67 5.21
N LEU A 120 -14.69 14.97 3.92
CA LEU A 120 -15.47 16.00 3.22
C LEU A 120 -16.95 15.64 3.19
N PHE A 121 -17.30 14.39 2.88
CA PHE A 121 -18.67 13.92 2.91
C PHE A 121 -19.33 14.16 4.27
N PHE A 122 -18.65 13.81 5.36
CA PHE A 122 -19.18 14.01 6.71
C PHE A 122 -19.33 15.49 7.08
N PHE A 123 -18.35 16.32 6.73
CA PHE A 123 -18.34 17.74 7.08
C PHE A 123 -19.41 18.52 6.28
N TYR A 124 -19.46 18.36 4.97
CA TYR A 124 -20.45 19.03 4.11
C TYR A 124 -21.87 18.54 4.41
N ARG A 125 -22.08 17.25 4.70
CA ARG A 125 -23.40 16.76 5.11
C ARG A 125 -23.86 17.38 6.43
N LYS A 126 -22.96 17.59 7.39
CA LYS A 126 -23.27 18.32 8.63
C LYS A 126 -23.63 19.78 8.38
N GLU A 127 -22.88 20.47 7.52
CA GLU A 127 -23.18 21.87 7.17
C GLU A 127 -24.57 22.01 6.56
N ILE A 128 -24.92 21.18 5.57
CA ILE A 128 -26.24 21.20 4.93
C ILE A 128 -27.37 20.95 5.93
N ILE A 129 -27.21 19.96 6.83
CA ILE A 129 -28.21 19.68 7.88
C ILE A 129 -28.32 20.85 8.86
N ASN A 130 -27.22 21.50 9.21
CA ASN A 130 -27.22 22.68 10.08
C ASN A 130 -27.86 23.91 9.42
N PHE A 131 -27.68 24.09 8.11
CA PHE A 131 -28.40 25.11 7.33
C PHE A 131 -29.90 24.80 7.26
N ALA A 132 -30.29 23.55 7.01
CA ALA A 132 -31.70 23.14 6.98
C ALA A 132 -32.40 23.25 8.34
N LYS A 133 -31.66 23.15 9.45
CA LYS A 133 -32.17 23.33 10.82
C LYS A 133 -32.24 24.79 11.28
N LYS A 134 -31.68 25.76 10.55
CA LYS A 134 -31.91 27.17 10.89
C LYS A 134 -33.37 27.50 10.54
N PRO A 135 -34.23 27.80 11.53
CA PRO A 135 -35.58 28.26 11.22
C PRO A 135 -35.46 29.57 10.43
N LEU A 136 -36.25 29.70 9.37
CA LEU A 136 -36.48 30.95 8.63
C LEU A 136 -37.13 31.97 9.57
N LYS A 137 -36.34 32.55 10.47
CA LYS A 137 -36.76 33.66 11.33
C LYS A 137 -36.62 34.95 10.54
N GLY A 138 -37.58 35.21 9.66
CA GLY A 138 -37.55 36.43 8.85
C GLY A 138 -38.44 36.46 7.62
N ARG A 139 -39.69 35.99 7.70
CA ARG A 139 -40.74 36.55 6.84
C ARG A 139 -41.60 37.42 7.74
N ARG A 140 -41.29 38.72 7.78
CA ARG A 140 -42.23 39.72 8.28
C ARG A 140 -43.40 39.68 7.33
N GLU A 141 -44.57 39.29 7.85
CA GLU A 141 -45.83 39.58 7.20
C GLU A 141 -45.98 41.10 7.17
N CYS A 142 -46.03 41.65 5.95
CA CYS A 142 -46.59 42.96 5.67
C CYS A 142 -48.00 42.76 5.16
#